data_AF-A0A833DDC7-F1
#
_entry.id   AF-A0A833DDC7-F1
#
_cell.length_a   1.000
_cell.length_b   1.000
_cell.length_c   1.000
_cell.angle_alpha   90.00
_cell.angle_beta   90.00
_cell.angle_gamma   90.00
#
_symmetry.space_group_name_H-M   'P 1'
#
loop_
_entity.id
_entity.type
_entity.pdbx_description
1 polymer ?
#
loop_
_entity_poly.entity_id
_entity_poly.type
_entity_poly.pdbx_seq_one_letter_code
_entity_poly.pdbx_strand_id
1 'polypeptide(L)'
;MDRQGRDLAQTVWTRLDRKAGAITELTIRQLRHRMSTWVVLGVGTLLILMLLAFYVDSVRDGFKPIDNDGDSVDNDEDGYPFGQERRYGTSDWNPREYPGSGYYVQDGEISWNDDARVHSGNHTWRGATGIFTPVWLDSSYEGDRWSGIIDYDSIEVCPDEGDFATDWWIEWGTACSEENGDLVVHSLEFRGEGRLEVTEDWGAEWGHITDVYDVEPQPASDFIDEDDIDWDGNILRESQGYDDDGDCRRVGWLSDDFWFEKDTNRNNIDCDVRWILGSDGETIVFIQADEYVDEDTDDVRLAGEGIHRGFIIVTAKIAFIMILSIFLPLFLALGLVRDETENGTLHYLLSKPIHRGEFITYRLLGYVIVAGGFVMALAMIMALVTSLMGPGDSLIRLRDIAMWMGIGFATVLALTAYGAIFNTLGLVSSKYGVYIALIVGVYEFIMAVLTLFGASLVPVLSVSHWTLQLVDSLVLIIWPDTLMMELQANAFGLSTGIDLFWNPPIHTLGTDNPFISAIISVVVLIFITVFMIWFGQRQFSRSEIM
;
A
#
# COMPACT_ATOMS: atom_id res chain seq x y z
N MET A 1 -44.28 23.23 -48.08
CA MET A 1 -43.49 24.10 -47.18
C MET A 1 -43.98 25.52 -47.37
N ASP A 2 -44.60 26.12 -46.36
CA ASP A 2 -45.09 27.50 -46.43
C ASP A 2 -43.92 28.50 -46.34
N ARG A 3 -44.00 29.59 -47.11
CA ARG A 3 -42.97 30.62 -47.33
C ARG A 3 -42.59 31.43 -46.09
N GLN A 4 -43.28 31.25 -44.97
CA GLN A 4 -43.03 32.00 -43.73
C GLN A 4 -42.37 31.19 -42.59
N GLY A 5 -42.16 29.88 -42.74
CA GLY A 5 -41.47 29.07 -41.70
C GLY A 5 -42.16 29.07 -40.32
N ARG A 6 -43.42 29.50 -40.23
CA ARG A 6 -44.16 29.68 -38.96
C ARG A 6 -44.71 28.39 -38.35
N ASP A 7 -44.77 27.31 -39.13
CA ASP A 7 -45.35 26.05 -38.68
C ASP A 7 -44.35 25.23 -37.82
N LEU A 8 -43.05 25.36 -38.08
CA LEU A 8 -41.98 24.77 -37.24
C LEU A 8 -41.88 25.45 -35.86
N ALA A 9 -42.27 26.73 -35.76
CA ALA A 9 -42.29 27.50 -34.52
C ALA A 9 -43.48 27.18 -33.58
N GLN A 10 -44.41 26.32 -34.02
CA GLN A 10 -45.58 25.89 -33.25
C GLN A 10 -45.54 24.40 -32.85
N THR A 11 -44.41 23.73 -33.02
CA THR A 11 -44.25 22.35 -32.55
C THR A 11 -44.28 22.27 -31.02
N VAL A 12 -44.84 21.19 -30.47
CA VAL A 12 -44.93 20.96 -29.01
C VAL A 12 -43.55 21.09 -28.35
N TRP A 13 -42.50 20.61 -29.03
CA TRP A 13 -41.10 20.70 -28.62
C TRP A 13 -40.59 22.14 -28.49
N THR A 14 -40.87 23.04 -29.43
CA THR A 14 -40.43 24.45 -29.36
C THR A 14 -41.19 25.27 -28.30
N ARG A 15 -42.38 24.83 -27.87
CA ARG A 15 -43.10 25.42 -26.74
C ARG A 15 -42.66 24.84 -25.40
N LEU A 16 -42.35 23.55 -25.35
CA LEU A 16 -41.85 22.86 -24.16
C LEU A 16 -40.45 23.35 -23.80
N ASP A 17 -39.57 23.49 -24.79
CA ASP A 17 -38.22 24.05 -24.66
C ASP A 17 -38.23 25.48 -24.10
N ARG A 18 -39.11 26.35 -24.60
CA ARG A 18 -39.23 27.74 -24.11
C ARG A 18 -39.78 27.84 -22.69
N LYS A 19 -40.69 26.93 -22.30
CA LYS A 19 -41.25 26.86 -20.93
C LYS A 19 -40.22 26.30 -19.94
N ALA A 20 -39.55 25.22 -20.32
CA ALA A 20 -38.49 24.60 -19.54
C ALA A 20 -37.34 25.58 -19.32
N GLY A 21 -36.88 26.24 -20.38
CA GLY A 21 -35.84 27.28 -20.34
C GLY A 21 -36.21 28.43 -19.39
N ALA A 22 -37.45 28.92 -19.42
CA ALA A 22 -37.87 30.03 -18.56
C ALA A 22 -37.88 29.66 -17.06
N ILE A 23 -38.35 28.46 -16.70
CA ILE A 23 -38.40 28.01 -15.30
C ILE A 23 -37.00 27.69 -14.78
N THR A 24 -36.18 27.04 -15.60
CA THR A 24 -34.78 26.75 -15.27
C THR A 24 -33.98 28.03 -15.08
N GLU A 25 -34.11 29.00 -15.99
CA GLU A 25 -33.47 30.31 -15.87
C GLU A 25 -33.93 31.07 -14.63
N LEU A 26 -35.23 31.06 -14.33
CA LEU A 26 -35.76 31.69 -13.12
C LEU A 26 -35.16 31.06 -11.86
N THR A 27 -35.03 29.73 -11.84
CA THR A 27 -34.42 29.00 -10.73
C THR A 27 -32.95 29.37 -10.56
N ILE A 28 -32.19 29.43 -11.65
CA ILE A 28 -30.79 29.84 -11.64
C ILE A 28 -30.66 31.27 -11.09
N ARG A 29 -31.51 32.21 -11.53
CA ARG A 29 -31.51 33.59 -11.03
C ARG A 29 -31.83 33.66 -9.53
N GLN A 30 -32.79 32.86 -9.05
CA GLN A 30 -33.13 32.81 -7.63
C GLN A 30 -31.96 32.28 -6.78
N LEU A 31 -31.35 31.16 -7.20
CA LEU A 31 -30.18 30.60 -6.52
C LEU A 31 -29.00 31.58 -6.52
N ARG A 32 -28.78 32.30 -7.62
CA ARG A 32 -27.73 33.33 -7.73
C ARG A 32 -27.90 34.49 -6.75
N HIS A 33 -29.13 34.88 -6.44
CA HIS A 33 -29.39 36.00 -5.52
C HIS A 33 -29.43 35.58 -4.05
N ARG A 34 -29.51 34.28 -3.75
CA ARG A 34 -29.56 33.80 -2.36
C ARG A 34 -28.15 33.79 -1.77
N MET A 35 -27.94 34.55 -0.69
CA MET A 35 -26.65 34.59 0.01
C MET A 35 -26.16 33.22 0.47
N SER A 36 -27.08 32.35 0.93
CA SER A 36 -26.72 31.00 1.37
C SER A 36 -26.10 30.16 0.26
N THR A 37 -26.44 30.40 -1.01
CA THR A 37 -25.83 29.70 -2.13
C THR A 37 -24.34 30.02 -2.22
N TRP A 38 -23.96 31.30 -2.23
CA TRP A 38 -22.56 31.70 -2.28
C TRP A 38 -21.77 31.28 -1.03
N VAL A 39 -22.40 31.30 0.15
CA VAL A 39 -21.75 30.81 1.37
C VAL A 39 -21.43 29.32 1.26
N VAL A 40 -22.39 28.48 0.85
CA VAL A 40 -22.16 27.03 0.73
C VAL A 40 -21.15 26.71 -0.36
N LEU A 41 -21.23 27.37 -1.53
CA LEU A 41 -20.24 27.20 -2.60
C LEU A 41 -18.84 27.67 -2.17
N GLY A 42 -18.75 28.77 -1.43
CA GLY A 42 -17.50 29.31 -0.90
C GLY A 42 -16.84 28.38 0.12
N VAL A 43 -17.61 27.88 1.09
CA VAL A 43 -17.11 26.90 2.08
C VAL A 43 -16.68 25.61 1.39
N GLY A 44 -17.46 25.10 0.42
CA GLY A 44 -17.07 23.93 -0.38
C GLY A 44 -15.77 24.16 -1.14
N THR A 45 -15.58 25.33 -1.75
CA THR A 45 -14.34 25.66 -2.47
C THR A 45 -13.14 25.75 -1.51
N LEU A 46 -13.30 26.36 -0.34
CA LEU A 46 -12.25 26.43 0.68
C LEU A 46 -11.84 25.03 1.18
N LEU A 47 -12.81 24.15 1.40
CA LEU A 47 -12.54 22.76 1.79
C LEU A 47 -11.68 22.05 0.73
N ILE A 48 -12.04 22.19 -0.56
CA ILE A 48 -11.27 21.59 -1.65
C ILE A 48 -9.86 22.19 -1.76
N LEU A 49 -9.71 23.51 -1.63
CA LEU A 49 -8.40 24.16 -1.64
C LEU A 49 -7.52 23.71 -0.47
N MET A 50 -8.12 23.49 0.70
CA MET A 50 -7.40 22.98 1.87
C MET A 50 -6.90 21.54 1.64
N LEU A 51 -7.75 20.66 1.09
CA LEU A 51 -7.35 19.29 0.74
C LEU A 51 -6.24 19.26 -0.31
N LEU A 52 -6.34 20.13 -1.32
CA LEU A 52 -5.27 20.31 -2.31
C LEU A 52 -3.97 20.76 -1.65
N ALA A 53 -4.01 21.73 -0.73
CA ALA A 53 -2.82 22.18 -0.04
C ALA A 53 -2.12 21.04 0.71
N PHE A 54 -2.86 20.19 1.42
CA PHE A 54 -2.30 19.01 2.08
C PHE A 54 -1.68 18.01 1.11
N TYR A 55 -2.33 17.78 -0.04
CA TYR A 55 -1.79 16.90 -1.07
C TYR A 55 -0.49 17.45 -1.70
N VAL A 56 -0.45 18.75 -1.99
CA VAL A 56 0.78 19.37 -2.53
C VAL A 56 1.92 19.29 -1.51
N ASP A 57 1.62 19.46 -0.22
CA ASP A 57 2.60 19.32 0.85
C ASP A 57 3.14 17.88 0.93
N SER A 58 2.24 16.88 0.95
CA SER A 58 2.64 15.47 1.02
C SER A 58 3.45 15.00 -0.18
N VAL A 59 3.10 15.44 -1.40
CA VAL A 59 3.86 15.10 -2.61
C VAL A 59 5.23 15.78 -2.61
N ARG A 60 5.33 16.99 -2.05
CA ARG A 60 6.58 17.75 -2.03
C ARG A 60 7.60 17.19 -1.04
N ASP A 61 7.15 16.71 0.12
CA ASP A 61 8.04 16.18 1.15
C ASP A 61 8.78 14.91 0.70
N GLY A 62 8.30 14.26 -0.36
CA GLY A 62 8.87 13.04 -0.91
C GLY A 62 8.58 11.83 -0.02
N PHE A 63 8.72 10.64 -0.59
CA PHE A 63 8.67 9.39 0.17
C PHE A 63 10.09 9.01 0.54
N LYS A 64 10.30 8.65 1.81
CA LYS A 64 11.57 8.10 2.24
C LYS A 64 11.49 6.60 2.02
N PRO A 65 12.53 5.99 1.45
CA PRO A 65 12.56 4.56 1.30
C PRO A 65 12.61 3.90 2.67
N ILE A 66 11.93 2.77 2.79
CA ILE A 66 11.84 1.96 4.00
C ILE A 66 12.65 0.70 3.78
N ASP A 67 13.70 0.54 4.59
CA ASP A 67 14.36 -0.74 4.83
C ASP A 67 13.41 -1.62 5.66
N ASN A 68 12.83 -2.64 5.04
CA ASN A 68 11.74 -3.44 5.61
C ASN A 68 12.22 -4.80 6.12
N ASP A 69 13.31 -5.35 5.61
CA ASP A 69 13.92 -6.60 6.11
C ASP A 69 15.15 -6.36 7.02
N GLY A 70 15.73 -5.15 7.00
CA GLY A 70 16.72 -4.65 7.96
C GLY A 70 18.17 -4.89 7.57
N ASP A 71 18.45 -5.21 6.32
CA ASP A 71 19.76 -5.69 5.87
C ASP A 71 20.74 -4.57 5.42
N SER A 72 20.26 -3.32 5.37
CA SER A 72 21.10 -2.13 5.24
C SER A 72 21.95 -1.83 6.48
N VAL A 73 21.66 -2.51 7.61
CA VAL A 73 22.30 -2.30 8.90
C VAL A 73 23.63 -3.05 8.98
N ASP A 74 24.64 -2.39 9.52
CA ASP A 74 25.94 -2.95 9.92
C ASP A 74 25.93 -3.03 11.46
N ASN A 75 25.71 -4.23 12.01
CA ASN A 75 25.54 -4.43 13.46
C ASN A 75 26.88 -4.58 14.19
N ASP A 76 27.94 -4.98 13.51
CA ASP A 76 29.25 -5.23 14.11
C ASP A 76 30.30 -4.14 13.82
N GLU A 77 29.92 -3.13 13.04
CA GLU A 77 30.66 -1.92 12.69
C GLU A 77 31.96 -2.19 11.91
N ASP A 78 32.01 -3.27 11.13
CA ASP A 78 33.15 -3.59 10.25
C ASP A 78 33.13 -2.85 8.90
N GLY A 79 32.02 -2.20 8.59
CA GLY A 79 31.80 -1.37 7.41
C GLY A 79 31.03 -2.06 6.28
N TYR A 80 30.66 -3.33 6.41
CA TYR A 80 29.87 -4.07 5.42
C TYR A 80 28.42 -4.20 5.92
N PRO A 81 27.41 -3.77 5.13
CA PRO A 81 26.01 -3.99 5.49
C PRO A 81 25.65 -5.48 5.52
N PHE A 82 24.67 -5.84 6.33
CA PHE A 82 24.21 -7.22 6.49
C PHE A 82 23.80 -7.89 5.18
N GLY A 83 23.16 -7.19 4.23
CA GLY A 83 22.83 -7.73 2.91
C GLY A 83 24.08 -8.15 2.12
N GLN A 84 25.14 -7.31 2.15
CA GLN A 84 26.42 -7.65 1.55
C GLN A 84 27.04 -8.87 2.22
N GLU A 85 27.02 -8.92 3.53
CA GLU A 85 27.57 -10.04 4.29
C GLU A 85 26.81 -11.35 4.03
N ARG A 86 25.48 -11.28 3.97
CA ARG A 86 24.60 -12.39 3.63
C ARG A 86 24.89 -12.92 2.23
N ARG A 87 25.17 -12.06 1.25
CA ARG A 87 25.58 -12.46 -0.10
C ARG A 87 26.88 -13.27 -0.13
N TYR A 88 27.82 -13.00 0.78
CA TYR A 88 29.11 -13.70 0.88
C TYR A 88 29.13 -14.80 1.95
N GLY A 89 28.09 -14.89 2.79
CA GLY A 89 27.97 -15.88 3.86
C GLY A 89 28.83 -15.55 5.08
N THR A 90 29.07 -14.26 5.31
CA THR A 90 29.82 -13.74 6.46
C THR A 90 28.85 -13.29 7.55
N SER A 91 29.36 -12.95 8.74
CA SER A 91 28.56 -12.85 9.95
C SER A 91 28.57 -11.43 10.50
N ASP A 92 27.42 -10.74 10.40
CA ASP A 92 27.13 -9.38 10.92
C ASP A 92 27.09 -9.25 12.45
N TRP A 93 27.69 -10.21 13.15
CA TRP A 93 27.87 -10.19 14.59
C TRP A 93 29.34 -10.26 14.98
N ASN A 94 30.23 -10.52 14.01
CA ASN A 94 31.64 -10.75 14.23
C ASN A 94 32.45 -9.86 13.27
N PRO A 95 33.03 -8.73 13.75
CA PRO A 95 33.72 -7.74 12.91
C PRO A 95 34.98 -8.24 12.16
N ARG A 96 35.29 -9.53 12.31
CA ARG A 96 36.42 -10.23 11.68
C ARG A 96 35.96 -11.12 10.53
N GLU A 97 34.69 -11.44 10.47
CA GLU A 97 34.05 -12.21 9.42
C GLU A 97 33.35 -11.24 8.49
N TYR A 98 34.13 -10.56 7.64
CA TYR A 98 33.65 -9.68 6.57
C TYR A 98 33.85 -10.31 5.19
N PRO A 99 33.14 -9.84 4.15
CA PRO A 99 33.38 -10.26 2.77
C PRO A 99 34.87 -10.22 2.39
N GLY A 100 35.45 -11.40 2.15
CA GLY A 100 36.85 -11.54 1.76
C GLY A 100 37.86 -11.73 2.91
N SER A 101 37.43 -11.74 4.18
CA SER A 101 38.32 -11.92 5.36
C SER A 101 38.99 -13.29 5.50
N GLY A 102 38.61 -14.24 4.63
CA GLY A 102 39.09 -15.62 4.63
C GLY A 102 38.41 -16.46 5.71
N TYR A 103 38.03 -17.69 5.37
CA TYR A 103 37.32 -18.59 6.29
C TYR A 103 38.15 -19.84 6.59
N TYR A 104 37.87 -20.46 7.73
CA TYR A 104 38.54 -21.69 8.13
C TYR A 104 37.93 -22.89 7.39
N VAL A 105 38.76 -23.62 6.66
CA VAL A 105 38.41 -24.90 6.04
C VAL A 105 39.02 -26.02 6.87
N GLN A 106 38.17 -26.87 7.43
CA GLN A 106 38.60 -28.05 8.17
C GLN A 106 39.19 -29.09 7.21
N ASP A 107 40.46 -29.46 7.43
CA ASP A 107 41.12 -30.53 6.67
C ASP A 107 40.94 -31.89 7.35
N GLY A 108 40.80 -31.88 8.68
CA GLY A 108 40.54 -33.08 9.48
C GLY A 108 40.34 -32.79 10.96
N GLU A 109 40.02 -33.84 11.70
CA GLU A 109 39.86 -33.82 13.15
C GLU A 109 40.44 -35.07 13.80
N ILE A 110 40.85 -34.93 15.05
CA ILE A 110 41.04 -36.04 15.99
C ILE A 110 39.84 -35.97 16.89
N SER A 111 38.97 -36.98 16.79
CA SER A 111 37.82 -37.13 17.68
C SER A 111 38.26 -37.70 19.03
N TRP A 112 37.40 -37.53 20.04
CA TRP A 112 37.61 -38.03 21.40
C TRP A 112 37.83 -39.56 21.48
N ASN A 113 37.41 -40.31 20.46
CA ASN A 113 37.48 -41.78 20.40
C ASN A 113 38.47 -42.35 19.37
N ASP A 114 39.31 -41.52 18.75
CA ASP A 114 40.25 -42.00 17.73
C ASP A 114 41.49 -42.67 18.33
N ASP A 115 41.94 -43.77 17.74
CA ASP A 115 43.15 -44.51 18.19
C ASP A 115 44.46 -43.74 17.89
N ALA A 116 44.46 -42.90 16.85
CA ALA A 116 45.61 -42.11 16.43
C ALA A 116 45.43 -40.65 16.87
N ARG A 117 46.11 -40.26 17.95
CA ARG A 117 45.87 -38.99 18.65
C ARG A 117 47.01 -37.98 18.48
N VAL A 118 47.84 -38.24 17.48
CA VAL A 118 48.98 -37.40 17.13
C VAL A 118 48.85 -36.99 15.68
N HIS A 119 48.89 -35.69 15.43
CA HIS A 119 48.96 -35.13 14.08
C HIS A 119 50.07 -34.09 14.00
N SER A 120 50.70 -33.95 12.83
CA SER A 120 51.78 -33.00 12.63
C SER A 120 51.68 -32.33 11.27
N GLY A 121 51.94 -31.02 11.23
CA GLY A 121 51.87 -30.23 10.01
C GLY A 121 51.78 -28.74 10.31
N ASN A 122 51.72 -27.94 9.25
CA ASN A 122 51.43 -26.51 9.31
C ASN A 122 49.92 -26.32 9.14
N HIS A 123 49.24 -26.04 10.25
CA HIS A 123 47.78 -25.93 10.28
C HIS A 123 47.35 -24.77 11.19
N THR A 124 46.12 -24.33 10.98
CA THR A 124 45.34 -23.63 12.00
C THR A 124 44.68 -24.71 12.86
N TRP A 125 44.96 -24.72 14.15
CA TRP A 125 44.44 -25.68 15.12
C TRP A 125 43.28 -25.04 15.87
N ARG A 126 42.13 -25.73 15.96
CA ARG A 126 40.93 -25.27 16.68
C ARG A 126 40.53 -26.26 17.77
N GLY A 127 40.14 -25.73 18.93
CA GLY A 127 39.71 -26.52 20.08
C GLY A 127 40.79 -27.47 20.63
N ALA A 128 42.06 -27.17 20.37
CA ALA A 128 43.15 -28.08 20.65
C ALA A 128 43.38 -28.25 22.16
N THR A 129 43.30 -29.50 22.63
CA THR A 129 43.59 -29.87 24.02
C THR A 129 44.64 -30.97 24.07
N GLY A 130 45.83 -30.65 24.56
CA GLY A 130 46.95 -31.59 24.54
C GLY A 130 48.31 -30.93 24.63
N ILE A 131 49.34 -31.68 24.22
CA ILE A 131 50.73 -31.23 24.19
C ILE A 131 51.09 -30.90 22.74
N PHE A 132 51.43 -29.64 22.49
CA PHE A 132 51.89 -29.15 21.20
C PHE A 132 53.40 -28.91 21.23
N THR A 133 54.14 -29.61 20.37
CA THR A 133 55.56 -29.37 20.13
C THR A 133 55.73 -28.42 18.93
N PRO A 134 55.98 -27.12 19.14
CA PRO A 134 56.06 -26.13 18.07
C PRO A 134 57.38 -26.23 17.28
N VAL A 135 57.28 -26.18 15.96
CA VAL A 135 58.38 -25.80 15.06
C VAL A 135 58.40 -24.28 14.90
N TRP A 136 57.22 -23.68 14.72
CA TRP A 136 56.98 -22.24 14.80
C TRP A 136 55.52 -21.96 15.16
N LEU A 137 55.27 -20.79 15.75
CA LEU A 137 53.94 -20.30 16.12
C LEU A 137 53.73 -18.91 15.55
N ASP A 138 52.52 -18.64 15.06
CA ASP A 138 52.10 -17.32 14.63
C ASP A 138 51.68 -16.50 15.86
N SER A 139 52.58 -15.66 16.35
CA SER A 139 52.28 -14.74 17.47
C SER A 139 51.37 -13.58 17.07
N SER A 140 51.11 -13.40 15.78
CA SER A 140 50.18 -12.40 15.24
C SER A 140 48.82 -12.99 14.89
N TYR A 141 48.58 -14.27 15.20
CA TYR A 141 47.29 -14.88 14.96
C TYR A 141 46.25 -14.34 15.95
N GLU A 142 45.24 -13.69 15.41
CA GLU A 142 44.07 -13.22 16.15
C GLU A 142 42.86 -14.05 15.70
N GLY A 143 42.27 -14.84 16.62
CA GLY A 143 41.08 -15.66 16.39
C GLY A 143 39.80 -15.03 16.95
N ASP A 144 38.73 -15.81 17.08
CA ASP A 144 37.47 -15.37 17.69
C ASP A 144 37.59 -15.20 19.22
N ARG A 145 36.82 -14.25 19.79
CA ARG A 145 36.81 -13.95 21.23
C ARG A 145 36.34 -15.14 22.07
N TRP A 146 35.57 -16.05 21.49
CA TRP A 146 35.01 -17.24 22.16
C TRP A 146 35.80 -18.52 21.90
N SER A 147 36.85 -18.50 21.08
CA SER A 147 37.59 -19.70 20.69
C SER A 147 38.84 -19.97 21.52
N GLY A 148 39.11 -19.16 22.55
CA GLY A 148 40.28 -19.32 23.42
C GLY A 148 41.57 -19.12 22.62
N ILE A 149 41.97 -17.87 22.38
CA ILE A 149 43.21 -17.56 21.67
C ILE A 149 44.38 -17.70 22.65
N ILE A 150 45.53 -18.18 22.17
CA ILE A 150 46.75 -18.16 22.98
C ILE A 150 47.14 -16.70 23.25
N ASP A 151 47.00 -16.29 24.51
CA ASP A 151 47.61 -15.06 25.01
C ASP A 151 49.09 -15.33 25.33
N TYR A 152 49.95 -15.01 24.37
CA TYR A 152 51.39 -15.21 24.48
C TYR A 152 52.03 -14.42 25.62
N ASP A 153 51.38 -13.35 26.12
CA ASP A 153 51.89 -12.55 27.24
C ASP A 153 51.56 -13.16 28.62
N SER A 154 50.64 -14.13 28.69
CA SER A 154 50.21 -14.80 29.93
C SER A 154 50.61 -16.28 30.03
N ILE A 155 51.51 -16.77 29.16
CA ILE A 155 52.02 -18.15 29.24
C ILE A 155 52.89 -18.32 30.48
N GLU A 156 52.38 -19.07 31.46
CA GLU A 156 53.12 -19.47 32.66
C GLU A 156 53.86 -20.79 32.46
N VAL A 157 54.80 -21.10 33.36
CA VAL A 157 55.51 -22.39 33.35
C VAL A 157 54.58 -23.48 33.89
N CYS A 158 54.45 -24.60 33.19
CA CYS A 158 53.60 -25.72 33.61
C CYS A 158 54.07 -26.32 34.96
N PRO A 159 53.18 -26.96 35.74
CA PRO A 159 53.58 -27.71 36.93
C PRO A 159 54.54 -28.87 36.60
N ASP A 160 55.65 -28.97 37.35
CA ASP A 160 56.70 -29.98 37.12
C ASP A 160 56.35 -31.40 37.64
N GLU A 161 55.23 -31.57 38.36
CA GLU A 161 54.85 -32.83 39.02
C GLU A 161 53.50 -33.38 38.49
N GLY A 162 53.58 -34.46 37.70
CA GLY A 162 52.43 -35.24 37.21
C GLY A 162 52.13 -35.07 35.73
N ASP A 163 51.34 -35.99 35.17
CA ASP A 163 50.94 -35.98 33.76
C ASP A 163 49.74 -35.04 33.54
N PHE A 164 49.78 -34.25 32.45
CA PHE A 164 48.69 -33.33 32.08
C PHE A 164 47.38 -34.11 31.87
N ALA A 165 46.28 -33.55 32.39
CA ALA A 165 44.92 -34.09 32.38
C ALA A 165 44.64 -35.31 33.27
N THR A 166 45.67 -35.93 33.86
CA THR A 166 45.50 -36.97 34.89
C THR A 166 45.82 -36.46 36.30
N ASP A 167 46.90 -35.69 36.45
CA ASP A 167 47.37 -35.20 37.75
C ASP A 167 47.05 -33.71 37.98
N TRP A 168 47.04 -32.91 36.91
CA TRP A 168 46.73 -31.48 36.96
C TRP A 168 46.03 -31.00 35.67
N TRP A 169 45.36 -29.86 35.76
CA TRP A 169 44.58 -29.23 34.70
C TRP A 169 44.85 -27.72 34.67
N ILE A 170 44.81 -27.13 33.49
CA ILE A 170 44.88 -25.67 33.28
C ILE A 170 43.50 -25.12 32.97
N GLU A 171 43.32 -23.82 33.19
CA GLU A 171 42.04 -23.16 32.92
C GLU A 171 41.68 -23.26 31.44
N TRP A 172 40.38 -23.31 31.14
CA TRP A 172 39.90 -23.30 29.77
C TRP A 172 40.36 -22.03 29.05
N GLY A 173 40.92 -22.18 27.84
CA GLY A 173 41.42 -21.06 27.06
C GLY A 173 42.78 -20.52 27.52
N THR A 174 43.60 -21.33 28.21
CA THR A 174 44.96 -20.96 28.62
C THR A 174 45.99 -21.98 28.13
N ALA A 175 47.25 -21.54 28.02
CA ALA A 175 48.40 -22.38 27.69
C ALA A 175 49.49 -22.23 28.76
N CYS A 176 50.26 -23.29 28.98
CA CYS A 176 51.50 -23.24 29.76
C CYS A 176 52.67 -23.82 28.96
N SER A 177 53.88 -23.37 29.26
CA SER A 177 55.12 -23.86 28.60
C SER A 177 55.87 -24.82 29.52
N GLU A 178 56.33 -25.94 28.97
CA GLU A 178 57.27 -26.84 29.63
C GLU A 178 58.72 -26.41 29.39
N GLU A 179 59.67 -26.85 30.24
CA GLU A 179 61.11 -26.53 30.11
C GLU A 179 61.73 -26.99 28.78
N ASN A 180 61.11 -27.97 28.11
CA ASN A 180 61.57 -28.52 26.83
C ASN A 180 61.12 -27.70 25.61
N GLY A 181 60.29 -26.66 25.81
CA GLY A 181 59.72 -25.84 24.75
C GLY A 181 58.40 -26.36 24.17
N ASP A 182 57.83 -27.42 24.76
CA ASP A 182 56.49 -27.91 24.46
C ASP A 182 55.44 -27.02 25.14
N LEU A 183 54.31 -26.79 24.47
CA LEU A 183 53.18 -26.05 25.00
C LEU A 183 52.04 -27.01 25.35
N VAL A 184 51.55 -26.91 26.58
CA VAL A 184 50.31 -27.57 26.98
C VAL A 184 49.17 -26.60 26.71
N VAL A 185 48.21 -27.03 25.90
CA VAL A 185 47.07 -26.23 25.45
C VAL A 185 45.76 -26.86 25.90
N HIS A 186 44.77 -26.05 26.28
CA HIS A 186 43.45 -26.52 26.67
C HIS A 186 42.34 -25.74 25.98
N SER A 187 41.70 -26.40 25.01
CA SER A 187 40.64 -25.88 24.16
C SER A 187 41.00 -24.54 23.50
N LEU A 188 42.22 -24.44 22.97
CA LEU A 188 42.75 -23.22 22.37
C LEU A 188 42.70 -23.25 20.83
N GLU A 189 42.65 -22.07 20.23
CA GLU A 189 42.83 -21.83 18.80
C GLU A 189 44.17 -21.11 18.54
N PHE A 190 44.99 -21.65 17.63
CA PHE A 190 46.27 -21.05 17.25
C PHE A 190 46.74 -21.54 15.88
N ARG A 191 47.64 -20.76 15.26
CA ARG A 191 48.27 -21.11 13.98
C ARG A 191 49.74 -21.41 14.16
N GLY A 192 50.20 -22.51 13.59
CA GLY A 192 51.61 -22.85 13.64
C GLY A 192 51.92 -24.22 13.02
N GLU A 193 53.20 -24.46 12.83
CA GLU A 193 53.69 -25.77 12.43
C GLU A 193 54.25 -26.48 13.63
N GLY A 194 53.86 -27.74 13.81
CA GLY A 194 54.30 -28.53 14.94
C GLY A 194 53.66 -29.91 14.95
N ARG A 195 53.85 -30.59 16.07
CA ARG A 195 53.24 -31.89 16.37
C ARG A 195 52.30 -31.71 17.55
N LEU A 196 51.00 -31.96 17.35
CA LEU A 196 49.98 -31.95 18.39
C LEU A 196 49.70 -33.38 18.84
N GLU A 197 49.81 -33.63 20.14
CA GLU A 197 49.38 -34.85 20.81
C GLU A 197 48.16 -34.54 21.69
N VAL A 198 46.98 -35.02 21.28
CA VAL A 198 45.70 -34.70 21.91
C VAL A 198 45.49 -35.57 23.14
N THR A 199 45.01 -35.00 24.24
CA THR A 199 44.74 -35.68 25.53
C THR A 199 43.50 -36.57 25.48
N GLU A 200 43.49 -37.73 26.16
CA GLU A 200 42.37 -38.71 26.14
C GLU A 200 41.01 -38.06 26.48
N ASP A 201 39.95 -38.47 25.79
CA ASP A 201 38.58 -37.91 25.85
C ASP A 201 38.38 -36.50 25.26
N TRP A 202 39.41 -35.89 24.64
CA TRP A 202 39.30 -34.59 23.96
C TRP A 202 39.49 -34.66 22.45
N GLY A 203 39.05 -33.61 21.75
CA GLY A 203 39.24 -33.47 20.31
C GLY A 203 40.20 -32.33 19.96
N ALA A 204 40.66 -32.33 18.72
CA ALA A 204 41.29 -31.18 18.09
C ALA A 204 40.99 -31.19 16.60
N GLU A 205 40.66 -30.03 16.05
CA GLU A 205 40.45 -29.83 14.62
C GLU A 205 41.69 -29.16 14.03
N TRP A 206 42.04 -29.52 12.80
CA TRP A 206 43.07 -28.81 12.03
C TRP A 206 42.60 -28.51 10.62
N GLY A 207 43.08 -27.39 10.11
CA GLY A 207 42.70 -26.89 8.81
C GLY A 207 43.61 -25.79 8.31
N HIS A 208 43.13 -25.06 7.32
CA HIS A 208 43.77 -23.87 6.79
C HIS A 208 42.75 -22.74 6.60
N ILE A 209 43.22 -21.50 6.73
CA ILE A 209 42.42 -20.32 6.38
C ILE A 209 42.61 -20.06 4.89
N THR A 210 41.53 -19.78 4.18
CA THR A 210 41.58 -19.45 2.74
C THR A 210 42.27 -18.11 2.49
N ASP A 211 42.65 -17.86 1.23
CA ASP A 211 43.25 -16.58 0.85
C ASP A 211 42.29 -15.42 1.15
N VAL A 212 42.82 -14.39 1.81
CA VAL A 212 42.13 -13.12 2.05
C VAL A 212 42.18 -12.30 0.77
N TYR A 213 41.05 -11.76 0.35
CA TYR A 213 40.94 -10.86 -0.80
C TYR A 213 40.10 -9.64 -0.45
N ASP A 214 40.33 -8.55 -1.16
CA ASP A 214 39.67 -7.28 -0.90
C ASP A 214 38.32 -7.23 -1.62
N VAL A 215 37.25 -7.01 -0.87
CA VAL A 215 35.90 -6.74 -1.38
C VAL A 215 35.57 -5.29 -1.01
N GLU A 216 35.10 -4.48 -1.95
CA GLU A 216 34.75 -3.10 -1.65
C GLU A 216 33.43 -3.06 -0.86
N PRO A 217 33.35 -2.36 0.29
CA PRO A 217 32.09 -2.17 0.99
C PRO A 217 31.08 -1.42 0.13
N GLN A 218 29.87 -1.96 0.05
CA GLN A 218 28.75 -1.35 -0.66
C GLN A 218 28.07 -0.33 0.26
N PRO A 219 27.57 0.79 -0.29
CA PRO A 219 26.82 1.74 0.52
C PRO A 219 25.51 1.11 0.99
N ALA A 220 25.08 1.44 2.21
CA ALA A 220 23.78 1.00 2.75
C ALA A 220 22.58 1.38 1.86
N SER A 221 22.72 2.36 0.97
CA SER A 221 21.65 2.71 0.00
C SER A 221 21.45 1.69 -1.11
N ASP A 222 22.43 0.81 -1.35
CA ASP A 222 22.25 -0.30 -2.29
C ASP A 222 21.37 -1.40 -1.68
N PHE A 223 21.19 -1.36 -0.35
CA PHE A 223 20.36 -2.27 0.44
C PHE A 223 19.04 -1.62 0.92
N ILE A 224 18.57 -0.62 0.16
CA ILE A 224 17.36 0.16 0.44
C ILE A 224 16.73 0.47 -0.92
N ASP A 225 15.48 0.03 -1.15
CA ASP A 225 14.89 -0.04 -2.51
C ASP A 225 15.79 -0.86 -3.46
N GLU A 226 16.15 -2.08 -3.04
CA GLU A 226 17.13 -2.94 -3.72
C GLU A 226 16.63 -3.45 -5.06
N ASP A 227 15.43 -4.01 -5.01
CA ASP A 227 14.83 -4.73 -6.12
C ASP A 227 13.70 -3.91 -6.76
N ASP A 228 13.66 -3.93 -8.08
CA ASP A 228 12.50 -3.45 -8.82
C ASP A 228 11.47 -4.59 -8.89
N ILE A 229 10.18 -4.34 -8.65
CA ILE A 229 9.15 -5.33 -9.04
C ILE A 229 9.16 -5.45 -10.57
N ASP A 230 9.88 -6.44 -11.07
CA ASP A 230 10.12 -6.70 -12.49
C ASP A 230 9.01 -7.57 -13.14
N TRP A 231 7.87 -7.67 -12.47
CA TRP A 231 6.82 -8.60 -12.86
C TRP A 231 6.11 -8.14 -14.13
N ASP A 232 6.12 -9.00 -15.16
CA ASP A 232 5.58 -8.65 -16.49
C ASP A 232 4.04 -8.65 -16.56
N GLY A 233 3.35 -8.88 -15.44
CA GLY A 233 1.89 -8.94 -15.36
C GLY A 233 1.28 -10.13 -16.10
N ASN A 234 2.11 -11.05 -16.61
CA ASN A 234 1.66 -12.14 -17.46
C ASN A 234 1.25 -13.33 -16.60
N ILE A 235 -0.05 -13.49 -16.39
CA ILE A 235 -0.67 -14.59 -15.62
C ILE A 235 -0.27 -15.98 -16.16
N LEU A 236 0.19 -16.08 -17.43
CA LEU A 236 0.69 -17.35 -18.01
C LEU A 236 2.08 -17.76 -17.50
N ARG A 237 2.80 -16.85 -16.84
CA ARG A 237 4.05 -17.10 -16.14
C ARG A 237 3.73 -17.09 -14.65
N GLU A 238 3.62 -18.29 -14.08
CA GLU A 238 3.33 -18.49 -12.65
C GLU A 238 4.50 -18.09 -11.73
N SER A 239 5.67 -17.84 -12.32
CA SER A 239 6.95 -17.51 -11.68
C SER A 239 7.46 -16.18 -12.26
N GLN A 240 7.77 -15.24 -11.36
CA GLN A 240 8.23 -13.87 -11.61
C GLN A 240 9.32 -13.51 -10.57
N GLY A 241 9.91 -12.32 -10.65
CA GLY A 241 10.92 -11.87 -9.69
C GLY A 241 12.34 -12.22 -10.12
N TYR A 242 13.29 -11.40 -9.68
CA TYR A 242 14.68 -11.52 -10.06
C TYR A 242 15.58 -11.04 -8.93
N ASP A 243 16.36 -11.97 -8.39
CA ASP A 243 17.48 -11.72 -7.46
C ASP A 243 18.60 -10.89 -8.15
N ASP A 244 18.55 -9.57 -7.99
CA ASP A 244 19.47 -8.60 -8.60
C ASP A 244 20.79 -8.45 -7.81
N ASP A 245 20.74 -8.53 -6.48
CA ASP A 245 21.87 -8.34 -5.58
C ASP A 245 22.64 -9.67 -5.33
N GLY A 246 21.98 -10.82 -5.50
CA GLY A 246 22.55 -12.16 -5.56
C GLY A 246 22.60 -12.90 -4.22
N ASP A 247 21.85 -12.45 -3.21
CA ASP A 247 21.88 -13.00 -1.87
C ASP A 247 21.05 -14.31 -1.74
N CYS A 248 19.92 -14.44 -2.45
CA CYS A 248 19.22 -15.74 -2.59
C CYS A 248 20.07 -16.76 -3.33
N ARG A 249 20.71 -16.36 -4.43
CA ARG A 249 21.60 -17.26 -5.18
C ARG A 249 22.88 -17.60 -4.43
N ARG A 250 23.26 -16.78 -3.45
CA ARG A 250 24.47 -16.95 -2.63
C ARG A 250 25.73 -17.02 -3.47
N VAL A 251 25.87 -16.08 -4.41
CA VAL A 251 26.94 -16.11 -5.43
C VAL A 251 28.35 -16.13 -4.81
N GLY A 252 28.52 -15.57 -3.61
CA GLY A 252 29.79 -15.50 -2.88
C GLY A 252 30.07 -16.63 -1.90
N TRP A 253 29.13 -17.54 -1.64
CA TRP A 253 29.30 -18.57 -0.61
C TRP A 253 30.27 -19.66 -1.06
N LEU A 254 31.18 -20.02 -0.17
CA LEU A 254 32.22 -21.02 -0.45
C LEU A 254 31.81 -22.44 -0.02
N SER A 255 30.78 -22.56 0.82
CA SER A 255 30.15 -23.83 1.19
C SER A 255 28.65 -23.79 0.90
N ASP A 256 28.15 -24.82 0.20
CA ASP A 256 26.72 -25.09 0.12
C ASP A 256 26.21 -25.46 1.52
N ASP A 257 25.54 -24.54 2.19
CA ASP A 257 24.85 -24.84 3.44
C ASP A 257 23.69 -25.79 3.13
N PHE A 258 23.78 -27.02 3.63
CA PHE A 258 22.81 -28.09 3.36
C PHE A 258 21.39 -27.76 3.83
N TRP A 259 21.24 -26.77 4.73
CA TRP A 259 19.96 -26.40 5.34
C TRP A 259 19.26 -25.22 4.66
N PHE A 260 19.86 -24.61 3.64
CA PHE A 260 19.24 -23.50 2.91
C PHE A 260 18.43 -23.98 1.71
N GLU A 261 17.13 -23.67 1.70
CA GLU A 261 16.18 -24.06 0.66
C GLU A 261 15.94 -22.87 -0.29
N LYS A 262 16.68 -22.81 -1.42
CA LYS A 262 16.56 -21.78 -2.47
C LYS A 262 15.18 -21.68 -3.14
N ASP A 263 14.34 -22.69 -2.93
CA ASP A 263 12.96 -22.81 -3.40
C ASP A 263 12.06 -22.96 -2.16
N THR A 264 12.00 -21.92 -1.34
CA THR A 264 11.20 -21.89 -0.11
C THR A 264 9.70 -22.02 -0.41
N ASN A 265 9.29 -21.54 -1.59
CA ASN A 265 7.92 -21.57 -2.09
C ASN A 265 7.51 -22.92 -2.74
N ARG A 266 8.49 -23.82 -2.94
CA ARG A 266 8.38 -25.21 -3.41
C ARG A 266 7.72 -25.34 -4.78
N ASN A 267 8.03 -24.45 -5.70
CA ASN A 267 7.55 -24.49 -7.07
C ASN A 267 8.54 -25.13 -8.06
N ASN A 268 9.70 -25.58 -7.57
CA ASN A 268 10.79 -26.20 -8.30
C ASN A 268 11.56 -25.22 -9.23
N ILE A 269 11.54 -23.93 -8.88
CA ILE A 269 12.33 -22.85 -9.48
C ILE A 269 13.05 -22.19 -8.30
N ASP A 270 14.35 -21.99 -8.44
CA ASP A 270 15.16 -21.39 -7.38
C ASP A 270 15.11 -19.87 -7.48
N CYS A 271 14.97 -19.20 -6.33
CA CYS A 271 14.99 -17.74 -6.19
C CYS A 271 13.96 -17.06 -7.08
N ASP A 272 12.69 -17.38 -6.86
CA ASP A 272 11.57 -16.77 -7.59
C ASP A 272 10.38 -16.38 -6.71
N VAL A 273 9.48 -15.61 -7.32
CA VAL A 273 8.19 -15.19 -6.78
C VAL A 273 7.08 -15.94 -7.50
N ARG A 274 6.36 -16.76 -6.72
CA ARG A 274 5.24 -17.56 -7.18
C ARG A 274 3.92 -16.82 -7.03
N TRP A 275 3.13 -16.80 -8.09
CA TRP A 275 1.74 -16.34 -8.05
C TRP A 275 0.76 -17.49 -7.83
N ILE A 276 -0.05 -17.39 -6.77
CA ILE A 276 -1.13 -18.34 -6.49
C ILE A 276 -2.42 -17.83 -7.09
N LEU A 277 -2.90 -18.52 -8.13
CA LEU A 277 -4.14 -18.21 -8.82
C LEU A 277 -5.37 -18.75 -8.08
N GLY A 278 -6.46 -18.00 -8.17
CA GLY A 278 -7.77 -18.39 -7.68
C GLY A 278 -8.39 -19.54 -8.47
N SER A 279 -9.55 -20.02 -8.02
CA SER A 279 -10.25 -21.15 -8.66
C SER A 279 -10.68 -20.90 -10.11
N ASP A 280 -10.64 -19.65 -10.55
CA ASP A 280 -10.94 -19.20 -11.91
C ASP A 280 -9.71 -19.25 -12.85
N GLY A 281 -8.49 -19.38 -12.31
CA GLY A 281 -7.25 -19.41 -13.08
C GLY A 281 -6.88 -18.07 -13.74
N GLU A 282 -7.58 -16.99 -13.40
CA GLU A 282 -7.38 -15.65 -13.99
C GLU A 282 -7.12 -14.58 -12.92
N THR A 283 -7.44 -14.83 -11.65
CA THR A 283 -7.19 -13.88 -10.55
C THR A 283 -6.03 -14.35 -9.69
N ILE A 284 -5.12 -13.44 -9.33
CA ILE A 284 -4.07 -13.71 -8.34
C ILE A 284 -4.70 -13.49 -6.97
N VAL A 285 -4.57 -14.49 -6.10
CA VAL A 285 -5.15 -14.47 -4.74
C VAL A 285 -4.06 -14.24 -3.70
N PHE A 286 -2.87 -14.77 -3.95
CA PHE A 286 -1.75 -14.67 -3.04
C PHE A 286 -0.44 -14.69 -3.81
N ILE A 287 0.57 -14.03 -3.27
CA ILE A 287 1.91 -13.97 -3.82
C ILE A 287 2.84 -14.54 -2.76
N GLN A 288 3.68 -15.49 -3.16
CA GLN A 288 4.63 -16.15 -2.28
C GLN A 288 6.01 -16.05 -2.91
N ALA A 289 6.87 -15.23 -2.32
CA ALA A 289 8.28 -15.16 -2.68
C ALA A 289 9.07 -16.29 -2.00
N ASP A 290 10.17 -16.71 -2.63
CA ASP A 290 11.27 -17.36 -1.92
C ASP A 290 11.95 -16.38 -0.95
N GLU A 291 12.70 -16.90 0.01
CA GLU A 291 13.54 -16.05 0.86
C GLU A 291 14.60 -15.36 0.01
N TYR A 292 14.82 -14.06 0.26
CA TYR A 292 15.86 -13.22 -0.33
C TYR A 292 15.64 -12.88 -1.81
N VAL A 293 14.38 -12.75 -2.24
CA VAL A 293 14.02 -12.37 -3.62
C VAL A 293 12.99 -11.25 -3.62
N ASP A 294 13.26 -10.20 -4.39
CA ASP A 294 12.44 -8.99 -4.45
C ASP A 294 12.23 -8.39 -3.03
N GLU A 295 13.20 -8.61 -2.12
CA GLU A 295 13.21 -8.07 -0.76
C GLU A 295 13.51 -6.58 -0.87
N ASP A 296 12.69 -5.75 -0.24
CA ASP A 296 12.77 -4.29 -0.35
C ASP A 296 12.60 -3.72 -1.77
N THR A 297 11.46 -4.08 -2.37
CA THR A 297 10.90 -3.42 -3.57
C THR A 297 10.96 -1.87 -3.49
N ASP A 298 11.21 -1.17 -4.62
CA ASP A 298 10.98 0.30 -4.81
C ASP A 298 9.64 0.78 -4.22
N ASP A 299 9.69 1.10 -2.92
CA ASP A 299 8.53 1.44 -2.11
C ASP A 299 8.14 2.89 -2.38
N VAL A 300 9.10 3.72 -2.78
CA VAL A 300 8.90 5.12 -3.13
C VAL A 300 7.93 5.22 -4.29
N ARG A 301 8.07 4.36 -5.31
CA ARG A 301 7.17 4.30 -6.45
C ARG A 301 5.84 3.65 -6.08
N LEU A 302 5.85 2.53 -5.35
CA LEU A 302 4.63 1.80 -4.99
C LEU A 302 3.78 2.56 -3.97
N ALA A 303 4.37 2.99 -2.85
CA ALA A 303 3.74 3.80 -1.82
C ALA A 303 3.38 5.19 -2.33
N GLY A 304 4.22 5.81 -3.18
CA GLY A 304 3.90 7.08 -3.81
C GLY A 304 2.65 7.00 -4.69
N GLU A 305 2.55 5.97 -5.53
CA GLU A 305 1.36 5.69 -6.33
C GLU A 305 0.14 5.32 -5.46
N GLY A 306 0.37 4.54 -4.41
CA GLY A 306 -0.62 4.14 -3.42
C GLY A 306 -1.28 5.33 -2.73
N ILE A 307 -0.46 6.23 -2.18
CA ILE A 307 -0.89 7.44 -1.48
C ILE A 307 -1.58 8.41 -2.43
N HIS A 308 -1.09 8.55 -3.68
CA HIS A 308 -1.74 9.36 -4.70
C HIS A 308 -3.16 8.88 -5.02
N ARG A 309 -3.32 7.58 -5.31
CA ARG A 309 -4.64 6.98 -5.57
C ARG A 309 -5.53 7.04 -4.33
N GLY A 310 -4.96 6.73 -3.16
CA GLY A 310 -5.62 6.83 -1.87
C GLY A 310 -6.19 8.23 -1.62
N PHE A 311 -5.39 9.28 -1.86
CA PHE A 311 -5.85 10.67 -1.74
C PHE A 311 -7.05 10.98 -2.65
N ILE A 312 -7.00 10.55 -3.91
CA ILE A 312 -8.11 10.75 -4.87
C ILE A 312 -9.37 10.04 -4.37
N ILE A 313 -9.26 8.78 -3.94
CA ILE A 313 -10.39 7.97 -3.47
C ILE A 313 -10.98 8.57 -2.18
N VAL A 314 -10.14 8.92 -1.21
CA VAL A 314 -10.57 9.54 0.06
C VAL A 314 -11.30 10.84 -0.21
N THR A 315 -10.72 11.71 -1.03
CA THR A 315 -11.32 13.00 -1.37
C THR A 315 -12.63 12.82 -2.13
N ALA A 316 -12.71 11.85 -3.04
CA ALA A 316 -13.93 11.51 -3.77
C ALA A 316 -15.05 11.04 -2.83
N LYS A 317 -14.76 10.08 -1.95
CA LYS A 317 -15.76 9.48 -1.07
C LYS A 317 -16.21 10.45 0.02
N ILE A 318 -15.27 11.10 0.71
CA ILE A 318 -15.59 11.95 1.86
C ILE A 318 -16.03 13.34 1.41
N ALA A 319 -15.19 14.08 0.69
CA ALA A 319 -15.49 15.47 0.37
C ALA A 319 -16.61 15.58 -0.68
N PHE A 320 -16.52 14.82 -1.76
CA PHE A 320 -17.44 14.94 -2.88
C PHE A 320 -18.77 14.20 -2.64
N ILE A 321 -18.74 12.94 -2.23
CA ILE A 321 -19.96 12.15 -2.03
C ILE A 321 -20.57 12.47 -0.66
N MET A 322 -19.87 12.23 0.44
CA MET A 322 -20.50 12.36 1.76
C MET A 322 -20.85 13.81 2.13
N ILE A 323 -19.95 14.76 1.86
CA ILE A 323 -20.15 16.15 2.25
C ILE A 323 -20.91 16.91 1.15
N LEU A 324 -20.30 17.13 -0.01
CA LEU A 324 -20.89 18.00 -1.04
C LEU A 324 -22.23 17.47 -1.55
N SER A 325 -22.35 16.16 -1.83
CA SER A 325 -23.58 15.62 -2.40
C SER A 325 -24.79 15.63 -1.47
N ILE A 326 -24.59 15.61 -0.14
CA ILE A 326 -25.66 15.69 0.86
C ILE A 326 -25.98 17.15 1.21
N PHE A 327 -24.96 17.95 1.54
CA PHE A 327 -25.16 19.32 2.04
C PHE A 327 -25.63 20.30 0.97
N LEU A 328 -25.13 20.22 -0.27
CA LEU A 328 -25.57 21.13 -1.35
C LEU A 328 -27.09 21.04 -1.59
N PRO A 329 -27.70 19.85 -1.84
CA PRO A 329 -29.13 19.76 -2.06
C PRO A 329 -29.94 20.08 -0.80
N LEU A 330 -29.42 19.83 0.41
CA LEU A 330 -30.10 20.19 1.65
C LEU A 330 -30.36 21.71 1.74
N PHE A 331 -29.40 22.55 1.32
CA PHE A 331 -29.53 24.00 1.36
C PHE A 331 -30.13 24.62 0.08
N LEU A 332 -29.82 24.04 -1.08
CA LEU A 332 -30.19 24.60 -2.39
C LEU A 332 -31.49 24.01 -2.94
N ALA A 333 -31.69 22.70 -2.82
CA ALA A 333 -32.82 22.00 -3.46
C ALA A 333 -34.10 22.05 -2.61
N LEU A 334 -33.96 21.98 -1.28
CA LEU A 334 -35.08 22.00 -0.34
C LEU A 334 -35.95 23.28 -0.44
N GLY A 335 -35.29 24.43 -0.68
CA GLY A 335 -35.96 25.73 -0.77
C GLY A 335 -36.42 26.10 -2.18
N LEU A 336 -36.38 25.19 -3.17
CA LEU A 336 -36.74 25.50 -4.56
C LEU A 336 -38.23 25.76 -4.74
N VAL A 337 -39.07 24.98 -4.06
CA VAL A 337 -40.54 25.08 -4.17
C VAL A 337 -41.19 25.41 -2.83
N ARG A 338 -40.52 25.10 -1.72
CA ARG A 338 -41.02 25.38 -0.37
C ARG A 338 -41.28 26.87 -0.15
N ASP A 339 -40.29 27.73 -0.38
CA ASP A 339 -40.41 29.17 -0.09
C ASP A 339 -41.58 29.81 -0.83
N GLU A 340 -41.84 29.34 -2.05
CA GLU A 340 -42.91 29.83 -2.92
C GLU A 340 -44.30 29.32 -2.48
N THR A 341 -44.32 28.12 -1.89
CA THR A 341 -45.50 27.51 -1.26
C THR A 341 -45.81 28.20 0.08
N GLU A 342 -44.80 28.49 0.89
CA GLU A 342 -44.93 29.12 2.22
C GLU A 342 -45.33 30.60 2.10
N ASN A 343 -44.79 31.33 1.12
CA ASN A 343 -45.18 32.72 0.82
C ASN A 343 -46.50 32.82 0.04
N GLY A 344 -47.12 31.69 -0.31
CA GLY A 344 -48.35 31.66 -1.09
C GLY A 344 -48.20 32.18 -2.53
N THR A 345 -47.00 32.51 -3.01
CA THR A 345 -46.76 33.09 -4.34
C THR A 345 -46.86 32.07 -5.50
N LEU A 346 -47.02 30.78 -5.18
CA LEU A 346 -47.05 29.68 -6.14
C LEU A 346 -48.15 29.81 -7.21
N HIS A 347 -49.31 30.38 -6.87
CA HIS A 347 -50.43 30.56 -7.80
C HIS A 347 -50.13 31.56 -8.93
N TYR A 348 -49.23 32.52 -8.71
CA TYR A 348 -48.80 33.45 -9.76
C TYR A 348 -47.97 32.72 -10.84
N LEU A 349 -47.17 31.73 -10.44
CA LEU A 349 -46.33 30.94 -11.33
C LEU A 349 -47.12 29.85 -12.09
N LEU A 350 -48.20 29.33 -11.48
CA LEU A 350 -49.07 28.30 -12.08
C LEU A 350 -50.30 28.87 -12.82
N SER A 351 -50.37 30.18 -13.01
CA SER A 351 -51.49 30.84 -13.71
C SER A 351 -51.67 30.42 -15.18
N LYS A 352 -50.67 29.75 -15.78
CA LYS A 352 -50.77 29.06 -17.07
C LYS A 352 -50.88 27.55 -16.86
N PRO A 353 -51.64 26.81 -17.68
CA PRO A 353 -51.71 25.35 -17.59
C PRO A 353 -50.34 24.76 -17.92
N ILE A 354 -49.62 24.37 -16.86
CA ILE A 354 -48.36 23.63 -16.89
C ILE A 354 -48.58 22.39 -16.04
N HIS A 355 -48.15 21.22 -16.53
CA HIS A 355 -48.28 20.00 -15.75
C HIS A 355 -47.38 20.10 -14.51
N ARG A 356 -47.95 19.83 -13.33
CA ARG A 356 -47.27 19.96 -12.02
C ARG A 356 -45.94 19.22 -11.96
N GLY A 357 -45.89 18.06 -12.62
CA GLY A 357 -44.68 17.26 -12.74
C GLY A 357 -43.56 17.88 -13.59
N GLU A 358 -43.94 18.58 -14.66
CA GLU A 358 -42.98 19.28 -15.52
C GLU A 358 -42.35 20.46 -14.74
N PHE A 359 -43.15 21.18 -13.96
CA PHE A 359 -42.67 22.29 -13.13
C PHE A 359 -41.59 21.86 -12.13
N ILE A 360 -41.82 20.79 -11.37
CA ILE A 360 -40.84 20.24 -10.41
C ILE A 360 -39.56 19.79 -11.12
N THR A 361 -39.70 19.14 -12.27
CA THR A 361 -38.56 18.63 -13.04
C THR A 361 -37.69 19.77 -13.58
N TYR A 362 -38.30 20.84 -14.11
CA TYR A 362 -37.55 22.00 -14.60
C TYR A 362 -36.87 22.79 -13.47
N ARG A 363 -37.49 22.86 -12.29
CA ARG A 363 -36.86 23.43 -11.09
C ARG A 363 -35.63 22.63 -10.68
N LEU A 364 -35.76 21.31 -10.62
CA LEU A 364 -34.66 20.41 -10.30
C LEU A 364 -33.52 20.54 -11.32
N LEU A 365 -33.85 20.63 -12.62
CA LEU A 365 -32.86 20.81 -13.68
C LEU A 365 -32.09 22.12 -13.55
N GLY A 366 -32.76 23.23 -13.20
CA GLY A 366 -32.08 24.50 -12.91
C GLY A 366 -31.12 24.40 -11.72
N TYR A 367 -31.49 23.66 -10.68
CA TYR A 367 -30.61 23.36 -9.54
C TYR A 367 -29.40 22.50 -9.95
N VAL A 368 -29.61 21.41 -10.71
CA VAL A 368 -28.54 20.51 -11.16
C VAL A 368 -27.54 21.24 -12.05
N ILE A 369 -27.97 22.19 -12.90
CA ILE A 369 -27.05 23.00 -13.70
C ILE A 369 -26.11 23.81 -12.79
N VAL A 370 -26.62 24.44 -11.73
CA VAL A 370 -25.80 25.26 -10.82
C VAL A 370 -24.92 24.40 -9.93
N ALA A 371 -25.51 23.46 -9.19
CA ALA A 371 -24.80 22.64 -8.22
C ALA A 371 -23.91 21.60 -8.90
N GLY A 372 -24.40 20.93 -9.94
CA GLY A 372 -23.63 19.98 -10.72
C GLY A 372 -22.52 20.64 -11.53
N GLY A 373 -22.79 21.80 -12.15
CA GLY A 373 -21.76 22.58 -12.83
C GLY A 373 -20.64 23.03 -11.88
N PHE A 374 -20.99 23.42 -10.66
CA PHE A 374 -20.02 23.74 -9.62
C PHE A 374 -19.16 22.52 -9.21
N VAL A 375 -19.78 21.38 -8.93
CA VAL A 375 -19.03 20.17 -8.54
C VAL A 375 -18.16 19.66 -9.68
N MET A 376 -18.63 19.71 -10.93
CA MET A 376 -17.81 19.38 -12.10
C MET A 376 -16.62 20.33 -12.25
N ALA A 377 -16.79 21.62 -11.98
CA ALA A 377 -15.69 22.58 -12.02
C ALA A 377 -14.66 22.28 -10.91
N LEU A 378 -15.10 21.96 -9.69
CA LEU A 378 -14.19 21.54 -8.61
C LEU A 378 -13.46 20.24 -8.96
N ALA A 379 -14.17 19.24 -9.49
CA ALA A 379 -13.57 17.98 -9.92
C ALA A 379 -12.53 18.21 -11.03
N MET A 380 -12.77 19.15 -11.94
CA MET A 380 -11.81 19.51 -12.98
C MET A 380 -10.58 20.25 -12.42
N ILE A 381 -10.74 21.09 -11.39
CA ILE A 381 -9.61 21.71 -10.69
C ILE A 381 -8.77 20.63 -9.99
N MET A 382 -9.42 19.70 -9.29
CA MET A 382 -8.74 18.55 -8.68
C MET A 382 -7.99 17.73 -9.73
N ALA A 383 -8.67 17.39 -10.83
CA ALA A 383 -8.09 16.66 -11.96
C ALA A 383 -6.84 17.33 -12.51
N LEU A 384 -6.86 18.66 -12.67
CA LEU A 384 -5.73 19.40 -13.17
C LEU A 384 -4.53 19.31 -12.21
N VAL A 385 -4.75 19.52 -10.92
CA VAL A 385 -3.66 19.53 -9.93
C VAL A 385 -3.09 18.13 -9.73
N THR A 386 -3.93 17.12 -9.48
CA THR A 386 -3.47 15.75 -9.23
C THR A 386 -2.86 15.12 -10.48
N SER A 387 -3.34 15.46 -11.68
CA SER A 387 -2.75 14.93 -12.94
C SER A 387 -1.38 15.51 -13.27
N LEU A 388 -1.08 16.73 -12.78
CA LEU A 388 0.22 17.41 -12.97
C LEU A 388 1.24 17.06 -11.89
N MET A 389 0.79 16.75 -10.68
CA MET A 389 1.65 16.48 -9.51
C MET A 389 1.68 15.00 -9.11
N GLY A 390 0.87 14.15 -9.74
CA GLY A 390 0.89 12.71 -9.46
C GLY A 390 2.24 12.08 -9.83
N PRO A 391 2.67 11.05 -9.09
CA PRO A 391 3.94 10.37 -9.35
C PRO A 391 3.95 9.73 -10.75
N GLY A 392 5.13 9.65 -11.39
CA GLY A 392 5.34 9.00 -12.69
C GLY A 392 5.97 9.88 -13.78
N ASP A 393 6.42 9.25 -14.85
CA ASP A 393 7.24 9.88 -15.90
C ASP A 393 6.48 10.81 -16.85
N SER A 394 5.14 10.72 -16.87
CA SER A 394 4.31 11.50 -17.77
C SER A 394 3.93 12.86 -17.19
N LEU A 395 4.13 13.93 -17.96
CA LEU A 395 3.73 15.29 -17.56
C LEU A 395 2.23 15.47 -17.26
N ILE A 396 1.35 14.66 -17.85
CA ILE A 396 -0.11 14.71 -17.61
C ILE A 396 -0.65 13.28 -17.57
N ARG A 397 -1.18 12.87 -16.41
CA ARG A 397 -1.83 11.57 -16.21
C ARG A 397 -3.29 11.61 -16.64
N LEU A 398 -3.59 11.10 -17.85
CA LEU A 398 -4.95 11.10 -18.41
C LEU A 398 -5.94 10.21 -17.62
N ARG A 399 -5.44 9.14 -16.98
CA ARG A 399 -6.28 8.24 -16.17
C ARG A 399 -6.89 8.97 -14.97
N ASP A 400 -6.12 9.84 -14.31
CA ASP A 400 -6.57 10.62 -13.17
C ASP A 400 -7.66 11.63 -13.57
N ILE A 401 -7.53 12.23 -14.76
CA ILE A 401 -8.56 13.11 -15.31
C ILE A 401 -9.85 12.32 -15.56
N ALA A 402 -9.75 11.12 -16.13
CA ALA A 402 -10.91 10.25 -16.31
C ALA A 402 -11.55 9.87 -14.97
N MET A 403 -10.75 9.60 -13.94
CA MET A 403 -11.23 9.27 -12.60
C MET A 403 -12.01 10.43 -11.98
N TRP A 404 -11.45 11.64 -11.99
CA TRP A 404 -12.13 12.84 -11.50
C TRP A 404 -13.38 13.19 -12.29
N MET A 405 -13.40 12.96 -13.60
CA MET A 405 -14.61 13.10 -14.41
C MET A 405 -15.68 12.07 -14.02
N GLY A 406 -15.28 10.82 -13.72
CA GLY A 406 -16.15 9.78 -13.19
C GLY A 406 -16.73 10.13 -11.81
N ILE A 407 -15.89 10.63 -10.90
CA ILE A 407 -16.30 11.13 -9.57
C ILE A 407 -17.27 12.31 -9.72
N GLY A 408 -16.96 13.27 -10.60
CA GLY A 408 -17.83 14.39 -10.92
C GLY A 408 -19.19 13.93 -11.45
N PHE A 409 -19.22 12.92 -12.31
CA PHE A 409 -20.47 12.34 -12.80
C PHE A 409 -21.26 11.63 -11.70
N ALA A 410 -20.61 10.78 -10.90
CA ALA A 410 -21.24 10.07 -9.77
C ALA A 410 -21.85 11.05 -8.76
N THR A 411 -21.14 12.13 -8.45
CA THR A 411 -21.61 13.16 -7.53
C THR A 411 -22.76 13.98 -8.12
N VAL A 412 -22.78 14.26 -9.42
CA VAL A 412 -23.95 14.87 -10.10
C VAL A 412 -25.18 13.97 -10.03
N LEU A 413 -25.02 12.64 -10.19
CA LEU A 413 -26.12 11.69 -9.99
C LEU A 413 -26.64 11.73 -8.55
N ALA A 414 -25.76 11.70 -7.56
CA ALA A 414 -26.12 11.82 -6.15
C ALA A 414 -26.81 13.16 -5.83
N LEU A 415 -26.27 14.28 -6.33
CA LEU A 415 -26.90 15.61 -6.21
C LEU A 415 -28.30 15.64 -6.80
N THR A 416 -28.52 14.94 -7.91
CA THR A 416 -29.84 14.84 -8.55
C THR A 416 -30.79 13.99 -7.70
N ALA A 417 -30.32 12.87 -7.15
CA ALA A 417 -31.10 11.99 -6.28
C ALA A 417 -31.49 12.68 -4.98
N TYR A 418 -30.52 13.22 -4.25
CA TYR A 418 -30.76 13.99 -3.02
C TYR A 418 -31.56 15.26 -3.29
N GLY A 419 -31.29 15.94 -4.41
CA GLY A 419 -32.07 17.10 -4.84
C GLY A 419 -33.54 16.76 -5.04
N ALA A 420 -33.84 15.62 -5.66
CA ALA A 420 -35.21 15.12 -5.80
C ALA A 420 -35.82 14.77 -4.43
N ILE A 421 -35.12 14.04 -3.57
CA ILE A 421 -35.59 13.66 -2.23
C ILE A 421 -35.92 14.91 -1.40
N PHE A 422 -34.98 15.84 -1.23
CA PHE A 422 -35.21 17.00 -0.37
C PHE A 422 -36.23 17.97 -0.95
N ASN A 423 -36.27 18.15 -2.26
CA ASN A 423 -37.33 18.96 -2.88
C ASN A 423 -38.72 18.33 -2.64
N THR A 424 -38.86 17.01 -2.76
CA THR A 424 -40.13 16.33 -2.51
C THR A 424 -40.54 16.37 -1.03
N LEU A 425 -39.60 16.25 -0.10
CA LEU A 425 -39.87 16.43 1.34
C LEU A 425 -40.28 17.87 1.67
N GLY A 426 -39.68 18.87 1.00
CA GLY A 426 -40.09 20.27 1.09
C GLY A 426 -41.53 20.51 0.61
N LEU A 427 -42.00 19.72 -0.38
CA LEU A 427 -43.38 19.75 -0.86
C LEU A 427 -44.37 19.05 0.07
N VAL A 428 -43.95 17.95 0.72
CA VAL A 428 -44.81 17.18 1.63
C VAL A 428 -45.20 18.01 2.85
N SER A 429 -44.29 18.83 3.38
CA SER A 429 -44.59 19.70 4.52
C SER A 429 -43.88 21.05 4.42
N SER A 430 -44.65 22.12 4.21
CA SER A 430 -44.10 23.49 4.15
C SER A 430 -43.49 23.94 5.48
N LYS A 431 -44.03 23.50 6.62
CA LYS A 431 -43.51 23.86 7.96
C LYS A 431 -42.45 22.90 8.47
N TYR A 432 -42.66 21.58 8.34
CA TYR A 432 -41.80 20.56 8.94
C TYR A 432 -40.81 19.90 7.98
N GLY A 433 -40.88 20.21 6.68
CA GLY A 433 -40.05 19.55 5.65
C GLY A 433 -38.54 19.69 5.89
N VAL A 434 -38.08 20.80 6.47
CA VAL A 434 -36.66 20.99 6.84
C VAL A 434 -36.21 20.01 7.92
N TYR A 435 -37.02 19.78 8.95
CA TYR A 435 -36.65 18.86 10.03
C TYR A 435 -36.58 17.41 9.53
N ILE A 436 -37.52 17.01 8.67
CA ILE A 436 -37.50 15.67 8.06
C ILE A 436 -36.30 15.52 7.12
N ALA A 437 -36.01 16.53 6.30
CA ALA A 437 -34.83 16.53 5.43
C ALA A 437 -33.52 16.44 6.22
N LEU A 438 -33.43 17.10 7.38
CA LEU A 438 -32.27 17.02 8.26
C LEU A 438 -32.10 15.62 8.86
N ILE A 439 -33.19 14.97 9.31
CA ILE A 439 -33.14 13.58 9.80
C ILE A 439 -32.67 12.63 8.70
N VAL A 440 -33.19 12.79 7.47
CA VAL A 440 -32.76 12.00 6.32
C VAL A 440 -31.30 12.29 5.98
N GLY A 441 -30.84 13.53 6.04
CA GLY A 441 -29.43 13.88 5.83
C GLY A 441 -28.50 13.19 6.85
N VAL A 442 -28.87 13.14 8.13
CA VAL A 442 -28.12 12.41 9.16
C VAL A 442 -28.15 10.91 8.91
N TYR A 443 -29.30 10.35 8.53
CA TYR A 443 -29.41 8.94 8.15
C TYR A 443 -28.46 8.60 6.99
N GLU A 444 -28.47 9.39 5.92
CA GLU A 444 -27.63 9.18 4.74
C GLU A 444 -26.14 9.30 5.06
N PHE A 445 -25.77 10.21 5.96
CA PHE A 445 -24.40 10.33 6.45
C PHE A 445 -23.96 9.08 7.23
N ILE A 446 -24.80 8.56 8.13
CA ILE A 446 -24.51 7.33 8.89
C ILE A 446 -24.39 6.13 7.93
N MET A 447 -25.29 6.01 6.94
CA MET A 447 -25.23 4.93 5.95
C MET A 447 -23.98 5.01 5.08
N ALA A 448 -23.51 6.22 4.77
CA ALA A 448 -22.26 6.41 4.03
C ALA A 448 -21.05 5.93 4.85
N VAL A 449 -20.98 6.28 6.13
CA VAL A 449 -19.93 5.80 7.05
C VAL A 449 -19.97 4.28 7.18
N LEU A 450 -21.14 3.68 7.35
CA LEU A 450 -21.28 2.22 7.42
C LEU A 450 -20.82 1.54 6.12
N THR A 451 -21.07 2.15 4.96
CA THR A 451 -20.60 1.61 3.67
C THR A 451 -19.09 1.66 3.55
N LEU A 452 -18.43 2.73 4.03
CA LEU A 452 -16.97 2.83 4.04
C LEU A 452 -16.32 1.68 4.84
N PHE A 453 -16.92 1.31 5.96
CA PHE A 453 -16.45 0.20 6.82
C PHE A 453 -16.97 -1.18 6.37
N GLY A 454 -17.41 -1.33 5.12
CA GLY A 454 -17.76 -2.63 4.54
C GLY A 454 -19.13 -3.19 4.94
N ALA A 455 -20.00 -2.42 5.59
CA ALA A 455 -21.35 -2.90 5.90
C ALA A 455 -22.23 -2.91 4.64
N SER A 456 -22.81 -4.06 4.29
CA SER A 456 -23.55 -4.24 3.03
C SER A 456 -25.07 -4.40 3.20
N LEU A 457 -25.58 -4.85 4.35
CA LEU A 457 -27.01 -5.22 4.47
C LEU A 457 -27.95 -4.01 4.62
N VAL A 458 -27.64 -3.10 5.53
CA VAL A 458 -28.49 -1.93 5.83
C VAL A 458 -28.23 -0.77 4.85
N PRO A 459 -26.98 -0.47 4.45
CA PRO A 459 -26.70 0.69 3.60
C PRO A 459 -27.26 0.62 2.19
N VAL A 460 -27.59 -0.57 1.65
CA VAL A 460 -28.20 -0.74 0.31
C VAL A 460 -29.48 0.09 0.09
N LEU A 461 -30.17 0.47 1.16
CA LEU A 461 -31.35 1.33 1.10
C LEU A 461 -31.04 2.82 0.91
N SER A 462 -29.79 3.23 1.05
CA SER A 462 -29.34 4.63 0.99
C SER A 462 -28.83 5.03 -0.39
N VAL A 463 -28.92 6.32 -0.71
CA VAL A 463 -28.34 6.88 -1.94
C VAL A 463 -26.81 6.90 -1.86
N SER A 464 -26.27 7.10 -0.65
CA SER A 464 -24.82 7.17 -0.43
C SER A 464 -24.14 5.85 -0.74
N HIS A 465 -24.74 4.71 -0.37
CA HIS A 465 -24.20 3.39 -0.67
C HIS A 465 -23.97 3.15 -2.17
N TRP A 466 -25.00 3.36 -3.00
CA TRP A 466 -24.89 3.17 -4.45
C TRP A 466 -23.91 4.15 -5.10
N THR A 467 -23.78 5.36 -4.54
CA THR A 467 -22.83 6.36 -5.04
C THR A 467 -21.39 5.98 -4.69
N LEU A 468 -21.13 5.49 -3.47
CA LEU A 468 -19.82 4.99 -3.06
C LEU A 468 -19.42 3.74 -3.85
N GLN A 469 -20.34 2.78 -4.01
CA GLN A 469 -20.12 1.59 -4.82
C GLN A 469 -19.82 1.93 -6.29
N LEU A 470 -20.43 3.00 -6.84
CA LEU A 470 -20.10 3.49 -8.18
C LEU A 470 -18.65 3.98 -8.25
N VAL A 471 -18.16 4.70 -7.24
CA VAL A 471 -16.74 5.12 -7.19
C VAL A 471 -15.81 3.92 -7.08
N ASP A 472 -16.12 2.95 -6.22
CA ASP A 472 -15.32 1.73 -6.08
C ASP A 472 -15.24 0.93 -7.38
N SER A 473 -16.34 0.91 -8.15
CA SER A 473 -16.37 0.30 -9.48
C SER A 473 -15.56 1.10 -10.50
N LEU A 474 -15.57 2.44 -10.42
CA LEU A 474 -14.78 3.30 -11.32
C LEU A 474 -13.28 3.16 -11.09
N VAL A 475 -12.85 2.93 -9.84
CA VAL A 475 -11.44 2.64 -9.51
C VAL A 475 -10.94 1.46 -10.33
N LEU A 476 -11.63 0.32 -10.31
CA LEU A 476 -11.21 -0.87 -11.07
C LEU A 476 -11.35 -0.73 -12.59
N ILE A 477 -12.30 0.09 -13.07
CA ILE A 477 -12.47 0.32 -14.51
C ILE A 477 -11.33 1.19 -15.06
N ILE A 478 -10.90 2.19 -14.29
CA ILE A 478 -9.93 3.20 -14.74
C ILE A 478 -8.50 2.79 -14.39
N TRP A 479 -8.31 2.23 -13.19
CA TRP A 479 -7.07 1.68 -12.65
C TRP A 479 -7.28 0.17 -12.32
N PRO A 480 -7.27 -0.73 -13.32
CA PRO A 480 -7.45 -2.17 -13.12
C PRO A 480 -6.28 -2.80 -12.35
N ASP A 481 -5.13 -2.13 -12.32
CA ASP A 481 -3.92 -2.53 -11.62
C ASP A 481 -3.98 -2.27 -10.10
N THR A 482 -5.02 -1.62 -9.57
CA THR A 482 -5.13 -1.37 -8.12
C THR A 482 -5.23 -2.64 -7.29
N LEU A 483 -5.86 -3.70 -7.82
CA LEU A 483 -5.96 -4.96 -7.11
C LEU A 483 -4.59 -5.64 -7.00
N MET A 484 -3.83 -5.63 -8.10
CA MET A 484 -2.45 -6.15 -8.11
C MET A 484 -1.57 -5.40 -7.11
N MET A 485 -1.67 -4.06 -7.11
CA MET A 485 -0.93 -3.20 -6.21
C MET A 485 -1.21 -3.48 -4.73
N GLU A 486 -2.47 -3.77 -4.38
CA GLU A 486 -2.83 -4.16 -3.02
C GLU A 486 -2.27 -5.55 -2.65
N LEU A 487 -2.26 -6.50 -3.58
CA LEU A 487 -1.66 -7.82 -3.37
C LEU A 487 -0.14 -7.73 -3.21
N GLN A 488 0.51 -6.92 -4.04
CA GLN A 488 1.94 -6.58 -3.94
C GLN A 488 2.27 -5.99 -2.57
N ALA A 489 1.54 -4.94 -2.18
CA ALA A 489 1.74 -4.29 -0.89
C ALA A 489 1.56 -5.27 0.28
N ASN A 490 0.56 -6.15 0.22
CA ASN A 490 0.35 -7.15 1.27
C ASN A 490 1.42 -8.25 1.29
N ALA A 491 1.99 -8.63 0.13
CA ALA A 491 3.02 -9.66 0.04
C ALA A 491 4.31 -9.22 0.75
N PHE A 492 4.68 -7.95 0.58
CA PHE A 492 5.91 -7.37 1.13
C PHE A 492 5.70 -6.56 2.42
N GLY A 493 4.48 -6.54 2.98
CA GLY A 493 4.19 -5.82 4.23
C GLY A 493 4.14 -4.28 4.11
N LEU A 494 4.06 -3.74 2.89
CA LEU A 494 4.06 -2.31 2.60
C LEU A 494 2.68 -1.68 2.85
N SER A 495 2.64 -0.51 3.50
CA SER A 495 1.38 0.22 3.75
C SER A 495 1.11 1.29 2.68
N THR A 496 0.14 1.04 1.80
CA THR A 496 -0.20 1.97 0.69
C THR A 496 -1.33 2.96 1.04
N GLY A 497 -2.04 2.75 2.16
CA GLY A 497 -3.15 3.59 2.64
C GLY A 497 -4.44 3.51 1.80
N ILE A 498 -4.45 2.71 0.73
CA ILE A 498 -5.63 2.44 -0.12
C ILE A 498 -6.63 1.56 0.64
N ASP A 499 -6.13 0.54 1.33
CA ASP A 499 -6.83 -0.45 2.14
C ASP A 499 -7.80 0.15 3.16
N LEU A 500 -7.47 1.31 3.74
CA LEU A 500 -8.30 1.97 4.75
C LEU A 500 -9.60 2.55 4.19
N PHE A 501 -9.63 2.94 2.91
CA PHE A 501 -10.73 3.73 2.33
C PHE A 501 -11.31 3.14 1.04
N TRP A 502 -10.63 2.19 0.43
CA TRP A 502 -11.10 1.45 -0.72
C TRP A 502 -11.30 -0.01 -0.32
N ASN A 503 -12.44 -0.55 -0.71
CA ASN A 503 -12.70 -1.98 -0.64
C ASN A 503 -13.07 -2.41 -2.05
N PRO A 504 -12.60 -3.58 -2.53
CA PRO A 504 -13.13 -4.13 -3.75
C PRO A 504 -14.66 -4.25 -3.58
N PRO A 505 -15.44 -3.86 -4.59
CA PRO A 505 -16.89 -3.78 -4.45
C PRO A 505 -17.44 -5.17 -4.13
N ILE A 506 -17.74 -5.44 -2.85
CA ILE A 506 -18.38 -6.69 -2.44
C ILE A 506 -19.78 -6.67 -3.03
N HIS A 507 -19.96 -7.47 -4.08
CA HIS A 507 -21.14 -7.44 -4.90
C HIS A 507 -22.38 -7.70 -4.07
N THR A 508 -23.22 -6.68 -3.89
CA THR A 508 -24.54 -6.80 -3.25
C THR A 508 -25.48 -7.77 -3.98
N LEU A 509 -25.08 -8.25 -5.16
CA LEU A 509 -25.77 -9.25 -5.98
C LEU A 509 -24.86 -10.41 -6.48
N GLY A 510 -23.62 -10.53 -6.00
CA GLY A 510 -22.72 -11.64 -6.33
C GLY A 510 -22.21 -11.69 -7.79
N THR A 511 -21.93 -10.55 -8.42
CA THR A 511 -21.42 -10.47 -9.80
C THR A 511 -20.01 -9.91 -9.83
N ASP A 512 -18.98 -10.73 -10.07
CA ASP A 512 -17.53 -10.40 -9.97
C ASP A 512 -17.00 -9.32 -10.94
N ASN A 513 -17.89 -8.57 -11.60
CA ASN A 513 -17.55 -7.63 -12.67
C ASN A 513 -17.81 -6.16 -12.28
N PRO A 514 -16.78 -5.29 -12.31
CA PRO A 514 -16.92 -3.89 -11.93
C PRO A 514 -17.83 -3.08 -12.87
N PHE A 515 -17.92 -3.44 -14.16
CA PHE A 515 -18.80 -2.76 -15.11
C PHE A 515 -20.27 -2.98 -14.79
N ILE A 516 -20.65 -4.22 -14.42
CA ILE A 516 -22.03 -4.54 -14.07
C ILE A 516 -22.44 -3.76 -12.81
N SER A 517 -21.57 -3.73 -11.80
CA SER A 517 -21.76 -2.95 -10.57
C SER A 517 -21.98 -1.47 -10.86
N ALA A 518 -21.13 -0.85 -11.68
CA ALA A 518 -21.27 0.55 -12.06
C ALA A 518 -22.62 0.84 -12.74
N ILE A 519 -23.04 -0.02 -13.68
CA ILE A 519 -24.33 0.13 -14.37
C ILE A 519 -25.50 0.03 -13.39
N ILE A 520 -25.48 -0.94 -12.47
CA ILE A 520 -26.53 -1.13 -11.47
C ILE A 520 -26.63 0.12 -10.59
N SER A 521 -25.52 0.64 -10.08
CA SER A 521 -25.51 1.86 -9.27
C SER A 521 -26.13 3.04 -10.01
N VAL A 522 -25.77 3.25 -11.28
CA VAL A 522 -26.37 4.31 -12.12
C VAL A 522 -27.88 4.11 -12.28
N VAL A 523 -28.32 2.88 -12.58
CA VAL A 523 -29.74 2.55 -12.75
C VAL A 523 -30.52 2.79 -11.47
N VAL A 524 -29.98 2.38 -10.31
CA VAL A 524 -30.64 2.58 -9.01
C VAL A 524 -30.74 4.06 -8.66
N LEU A 525 -29.67 4.83 -8.85
CA LEU A 525 -29.68 6.29 -8.61
C LEU A 525 -30.71 6.99 -9.50
N ILE A 526 -30.76 6.66 -10.79
CA ILE A 526 -31.78 7.19 -11.72
C ILE A 526 -33.18 6.76 -11.27
N PHE A 527 -33.36 5.49 -10.89
CA PHE A 527 -34.65 5.00 -10.42
C PHE A 527 -35.15 5.77 -9.19
N ILE A 528 -34.28 6.00 -8.20
CA ILE A 528 -34.60 6.81 -7.01
C ILE A 528 -35.01 8.23 -7.43
N THR A 529 -34.29 8.87 -8.36
CA THR A 529 -34.62 10.22 -8.83
C THR A 529 -36.01 10.27 -9.47
N VAL A 530 -36.31 9.34 -10.38
CA VAL A 530 -37.59 9.27 -11.10
C VAL A 530 -38.73 8.95 -10.13
N PHE A 531 -38.52 8.00 -9.22
CA PHE A 531 -39.49 7.64 -8.20
C PHE A 531 -39.84 8.82 -7.30
N MET A 532 -38.84 9.57 -6.85
CA MET A 532 -39.03 10.74 -5.99
C MET A 532 -39.73 11.87 -6.75
N ILE A 533 -39.34 12.15 -8.00
CA ILE A 533 -40.05 13.11 -8.84
C ILE A 533 -41.53 12.72 -8.93
N TRP A 534 -41.83 11.47 -9.30
CA TRP A 534 -43.19 10.94 -9.41
C TRP A 534 -44.00 11.09 -8.11
N PHE A 535 -43.39 10.76 -6.97
CA PHE A 535 -43.99 10.94 -5.64
C PHE A 535 -44.30 12.41 -5.36
N GLY A 536 -43.36 13.32 -5.66
CA GLY A 536 -43.55 14.76 -5.56
C GLY A 536 -44.71 15.26 -6.43
N GLN A 537 -44.85 14.76 -7.67
CA GLN A 537 -45.97 15.14 -8.55
C GLN A 537 -47.32 14.77 -7.94
N ARG A 538 -47.43 13.56 -7.36
CA ARG A 538 -48.67 13.09 -6.72
C ARG A 538 -49.01 13.89 -5.48
N GLN A 539 -48.02 14.22 -4.65
CA GLN A 539 -48.27 15.05 -3.47
C GLN A 539 -48.69 16.46 -3.87
N PHE A 540 -48.01 17.05 -4.84
CA PHE A 540 -48.34 18.38 -5.37
C PHE A 540 -49.71 18.40 -6.07
N SER A 541 -50.17 17.28 -6.65
CA SER A 541 -51.53 17.18 -7.20
C SER A 541 -52.62 17.28 -6.13
N ARG A 542 -52.32 16.83 -4.90
CA ARG A 542 -53.27 16.81 -3.77
C ARG A 542 -53.33 18.14 -3.02
N SER A 543 -52.37 19.04 -3.24
CA SER A 543 -52.18 20.27 -2.46
C SER A 543 -52.84 21.54 -3.04
N GLU A 544 -53.87 21.44 -3.88
CA GLU A 544 -54.75 22.58 -4.28
C GLU A 544 -56.12 22.38 -3.58
N ILE A 545 -56.84 23.33 -2.95
CA ILE A 545 -56.89 24.81 -2.96
C ILE A 545 -57.37 25.26 -1.57
N MET A 546 -56.72 26.24 -0.94
CA MET A 546 -57.39 27.25 -0.09
C MET A 546 -56.93 28.63 -0.53
#